data_AF-A0A535A9F1-F1
#
_entry.id   AF-A0A535A9F1-F1
#
_cell.length_a   1.000
_cell.length_b   1.000
_cell.length_c   1.000
_cell.angle_alpha   90.00
_cell.angle_beta   90.00
_cell.angle_gamma   90.00
#
_symmetry.space_group_name_H-M   'P 1'
#
loop_
_entity.id
_entity.type
_entity.pdbx_description
1 polymer ?
#
loop_
_entity_poly.entity_id
_entity_poly.type
_entity_poly.pdbx_seq_one_letter_code
_entity_poly.pdbx_strand_id
1 'polypeptide(L)'
;MWYAAAVAEPEDPVVVPIEDALDLHAFRPAEIPSVVESYLEAAREAGFTEVRLIHGKGRGVQRAQVHRVLAASPHVDRFGDAPPERGGWGASVAWLKPRA
;
A
#
# COMPACT_ATOMS: atom_id res chain seq x y z
N MET A 1 16.15 -15.75 -47.88
CA MET A 1 15.24 -16.31 -46.85
C MET A 1 15.74 -15.85 -45.51
N TRP A 2 15.10 -14.82 -44.95
CA TRP A 2 15.39 -14.27 -43.62
C TRP A 2 14.40 -14.93 -42.65
N TYR A 3 14.93 -15.37 -41.52
CA TYR A 3 14.20 -16.08 -40.47
C TYR A 3 13.13 -15.16 -39.89
N ALA A 4 11.86 -15.60 -39.87
CA ALA A 4 10.80 -14.88 -39.19
C ALA A 4 11.13 -14.84 -37.69
N ALA A 5 11.37 -13.66 -37.14
CA ALA A 5 11.44 -13.46 -35.71
C ALA A 5 10.06 -13.79 -35.15
N ALA A 6 9.98 -14.83 -34.32
CA ALA A 6 8.79 -15.09 -33.52
C ALA A 6 8.55 -13.86 -32.64
N VAL A 7 7.43 -13.18 -32.88
CA VAL A 7 6.95 -12.12 -32.00
C VAL A 7 6.59 -12.83 -30.69
N ALA A 8 7.30 -12.50 -29.61
CA ALA A 8 6.95 -13.02 -28.29
C ALA A 8 5.54 -12.50 -27.95
N GLU A 9 4.61 -13.44 -27.74
CA GLU A 9 3.27 -13.12 -27.25
C GLU A 9 3.39 -12.31 -25.95
N PRO A 10 2.62 -11.23 -25.75
CA PRO A 10 2.66 -10.47 -24.52
C PRO A 10 2.25 -11.39 -23.37
N GLU A 11 3.15 -11.60 -22.41
CA GLU A 11 2.90 -12.41 -21.23
C GLU A 11 1.67 -11.84 -20.48
N ASP A 12 0.75 -12.71 -20.07
CA ASP A 12 -0.42 -12.32 -19.28
C ASP A 12 0.03 -11.55 -18.02
N PRO A 13 -0.71 -10.50 -17.60
CA PRO A 13 -0.32 -9.70 -16.45
C PRO A 13 -0.28 -10.56 -15.18
N VAL A 14 0.86 -10.57 -14.50
CA VAL A 14 1.02 -11.24 -13.21
C VAL A 14 0.17 -10.50 -12.16
N VAL A 15 -0.88 -11.15 -11.68
CA VAL A 15 -1.71 -10.63 -10.59
C VAL A 15 -0.99 -10.88 -9.26
N VAL A 16 -0.54 -9.81 -8.63
CA VAL A 16 0.03 -9.87 -7.27
C VAL A 16 -1.12 -9.81 -6.26
N PRO A 17 -1.26 -10.77 -5.34
CA PRO A 17 -2.31 -10.73 -4.33
C PRO A 17 -2.11 -9.52 -3.39
N ILE A 18 -3.23 -8.91 -2.98
CA ILE A 18 -3.21 -7.89 -1.94
C ILE A 18 -3.07 -8.58 -0.58
N GLU A 19 -2.09 -8.15 0.20
CA GLU A 19 -1.86 -8.63 1.57
C GLU A 19 -2.33 -7.61 2.61
N ASP A 20 -2.36 -8.02 3.89
CA ASP A 20 -2.71 -7.16 5.02
C ASP A 20 -1.63 -6.13 5.39
N ALA A 21 -0.50 -6.14 4.68
CA ALA A 21 0.58 -5.18 4.85
C ALA A 21 1.17 -4.73 3.51
N LEU A 22 1.64 -3.48 3.48
CA LEU A 22 2.38 -2.91 2.37
C LEU A 22 3.69 -2.30 2.87
N ASP A 23 4.81 -2.77 2.32
CA ASP A 23 6.12 -2.18 2.54
C ASP A 23 6.35 -1.00 1.59
N LEU A 24 6.46 0.20 2.16
CA LEU A 24 6.63 1.43 1.41
C LEU A 24 8.10 1.74 1.10
N HIS A 25 9.07 0.98 1.62
CA HIS A 25 10.50 1.18 1.30
C HIS A 25 10.84 0.91 -0.17
N ALA A 26 10.00 0.14 -0.87
CA ALA A 26 10.18 -0.16 -2.29
C ALA A 26 9.80 1.01 -3.22
N PHE A 27 9.13 2.04 -2.70
CA PHE A 27 8.57 3.14 -3.50
C PHE A 27 9.34 4.43 -3.28
N ARG A 28 9.37 5.30 -4.30
CA ARG A 28 9.95 6.64 -4.12
C ARG A 28 9.03 7.47 -3.23
N PRO A 29 9.57 8.38 -2.39
CA PRO A 29 8.74 9.20 -1.50
C PRO A 29 7.61 9.98 -2.19
N ALA A 30 7.81 10.39 -3.44
CA ALA A 30 6.80 11.10 -4.21
C ALA A 30 5.61 10.22 -4.65
N GLU A 31 5.80 8.90 -4.72
CA GLU A 31 4.78 7.93 -5.16
C GLU A 31 3.92 7.40 -4.00
N ILE A 32 4.43 7.51 -2.77
CA ILE A 32 3.75 6.99 -1.57
C ILE A 32 2.28 7.41 -1.48
N PRO A 33 1.88 8.67 -1.75
CA PRO A 33 0.49 9.05 -1.61
C PRO A 33 -0.44 8.25 -2.53
N SER A 34 -0.12 8.21 -3.82
CA SER A 34 -0.92 7.48 -4.79
C SER A 34 -0.88 5.97 -4.54
N VAL A 35 0.28 5.42 -4.15
CA VAL A 35 0.42 4.01 -3.80
C VAL A 35 -0.46 3.63 -2.60
N VAL A 36 -0.44 4.46 -1.55
CA VAL A 36 -1.27 4.24 -0.35
C VAL A 36 -2.75 4.35 -0.70
N GLU A 37 -3.16 5.35 -1.48
CA GLU A 37 -4.56 5.51 -1.92
C GLU A 37 -5.05 4.27 -2.68
N SER A 38 -4.30 3.83 -3.69
CA SER A 38 -4.66 2.64 -4.47
C SER A 38 -4.67 1.36 -3.64
N TYR A 39 -3.72 1.21 -2.71
CA TYR A 39 -3.67 0.05 -1.82
C TYR A 39 -4.85 0.01 -0.85
N LEU A 40 -5.27 1.14 -0.27
CA LEU A 40 -6.43 1.18 0.64
C LEU A 40 -7.73 0.79 -0.06
N GLU A 41 -7.90 1.18 -1.33
CA GLU A 41 -9.03 0.73 -2.16
C GLU A 41 -8.96 -0.78 -2.36
N ALA A 42 -7.84 -1.27 -2.90
CA ALA A 42 -7.66 -2.69 -3.23
C ALA A 42 -7.76 -3.59 -1.99
N ALA A 43 -7.24 -3.15 -0.84
CA ALA A 43 -7.34 -3.89 0.41
C ALA A 43 -8.77 -3.93 0.94
N ARG A 44 -9.54 -2.84 0.83
CA ARG A 44 -10.96 -2.84 1.18
C ARG A 44 -11.75 -3.77 0.27
N GLU A 45 -11.49 -3.75 -1.03
CA GLU A 45 -12.14 -4.64 -2.00
C GLU A 45 -11.81 -6.12 -1.75
N ALA A 46 -10.58 -6.41 -1.31
CA ALA A 46 -10.14 -7.73 -0.87
C ALA A 46 -10.73 -8.15 0.49
N GLY A 47 -11.48 -7.28 1.17
CA GLY A 47 -12.18 -7.59 2.42
C GLY A 47 -11.34 -7.40 3.68
N PHE A 48 -10.16 -6.77 3.60
CA PHE A 48 -9.39 -6.43 4.79
C PHE A 48 -10.12 -5.35 5.61
N THR A 49 -10.16 -5.54 6.92
CA THR A 49 -10.70 -4.56 7.89
C THR A 49 -9.59 -3.83 8.64
N GLU A 50 -8.36 -4.35 8.58
CA GLU A 50 -7.15 -3.75 9.14
C GLU A 50 -5.99 -4.00 8.17
N VAL A 51 -5.20 -2.97 7.91
CA VAL A 51 -3.96 -3.08 7.13
C VAL A 51 -2.81 -2.33 7.80
N ARG A 52 -1.58 -2.71 7.45
CA ARG A 52 -0.36 -2.10 7.98
C ARG A 52 0.52 -1.50 6.87
N LEU A 53 0.85 -0.22 6.99
CA LEU A 53 1.71 0.51 6.07
C LEU A 53 3.09 0.71 6.68
N ILE A 54 4.12 0.06 6.15
CA ILE A 54 5.48 0.05 6.71
C ILE A 54 6.31 1.09 5.98
N HIS A 55 6.56 2.25 6.61
CA HIS A 55 7.26 3.38 6.00
C HIS A 55 8.63 3.70 6.62
N GLY A 56 9.05 2.88 7.59
CA GLY A 56 10.27 3.09 8.34
C GLY A 56 10.19 4.29 9.31
N LYS A 57 11.16 4.36 10.20
CA LYS A 57 11.25 5.41 11.23
C LYS A 57 11.77 6.73 10.63
N GLY A 58 12.97 6.71 10.06
CA GLY A 58 13.58 7.90 9.45
C GLY A 58 13.50 9.14 10.36
N ARG A 59 13.18 10.30 9.77
CA ARG A 59 12.87 11.55 10.50
C ARG A 59 11.35 11.81 10.63
N GLY A 60 10.51 10.82 10.32
CA GLY A 60 9.05 10.95 10.38
C GLY A 60 8.37 11.61 9.17
N VAL A 61 9.11 11.92 8.09
CA VAL A 61 8.53 12.53 6.87
C VAL A 61 7.52 11.60 6.21
N GLN A 62 7.90 10.35 5.93
CA GLN A 62 7.00 9.36 5.31
C GLN A 62 5.80 9.05 6.21
N ARG A 63 6.01 8.94 7.53
CA ARG A 63 4.93 8.81 8.51
C ARG A 63 3.91 9.94 8.38
N ALA A 64 4.36 11.20 8.36
CA ALA A 64 3.47 12.35 8.24
C ALA A 64 2.70 12.36 6.90
N GLN A 65 3.35 11.92 5.81
CA GLN A 65 2.73 11.81 4.50
C GLN A 65 1.67 10.71 4.46
N VAL A 66 1.98 9.52 4.99
CA VAL A 66 1.03 8.41 5.14
C VAL A 66 -0.17 8.83 5.99
N HIS A 67 0.06 9.43 7.16
CA HIS A 67 -1.01 9.90 8.04
C HIS A 67 -1.90 10.95 7.36
N ARG A 68 -1.35 11.82 6.50
CA ARG A 68 -2.13 12.80 5.74
C ARG A 68 -3.09 12.10 4.76
N VAL A 69 -2.61 11.09 4.05
CA VAL A 69 -3.42 10.30 3.10
C VAL A 69 -4.49 9.53 3.85
N LEU A 70 -4.13 8.86 4.95
CA LEU A 70 -5.07 8.12 5.80
C LEU A 70 -6.18 9.03 6.35
N ALA A 71 -5.85 10.24 6.79
CA ALA A 71 -6.83 11.20 7.30
C ALA A 71 -7.80 11.72 6.23
N ALA A 72 -7.38 11.75 4.97
CA ALA A 72 -8.20 12.22 3.85
C ALA A 72 -9.00 11.08 3.18
N SER A 73 -8.64 9.81 3.44
CA SER A 73 -9.23 8.67 2.74
C SER A 73 -10.67 8.41 3.18
N PRO A 74 -11.64 8.31 2.26
CA PRO A 74 -13.02 7.95 2.60
C PRO A 74 -13.13 6.49 3.07
N HIS A 75 -12.12 5.65 2.82
CA HIS A 75 -12.12 4.21 3.09
C HIS A 75 -11.60 3.86 4.50
N VAL A 76 -10.95 4.81 5.17
CA VAL A 76 -10.37 4.62 6.50
C VAL A 76 -11.39 5.05 7.57
N ASP A 77 -11.59 4.21 8.57
CA ASP A 77 -12.39 4.50 9.76
C ASP A 77 -11.52 5.19 10.84
N ARG A 78 -10.36 4.60 11.14
CA ARG A 78 -9.37 5.16 12.07
C ARG A 78 -7.97 4.68 11.71
N PHE A 79 -6.95 5.36 12.22
CA PHE A 79 -5.55 4.96 12.04
C PHE A 79 -4.67 5.45 13.19
N GLY A 80 -3.46 4.88 13.29
CA GLY A 80 -2.44 5.30 14.24
C GLY A 80 -1.11 4.61 13.98
N ASP A 81 -0.11 4.95 14.80
CA ASP A 81 1.14 4.20 14.81
C ASP A 81 0.88 2.73 15.16
N ALA A 82 1.62 1.83 14.53
CA ALA A 82 1.59 0.42 14.90
C ALA A 82 2.07 0.23 16.35
N PRO A 83 1.63 -0.83 17.05
CA PRO A 83 2.20 -1.16 18.34
C PRO A 83 3.70 -1.50 18.21
N PRO A 84 4.50 -1.39 19.29
CA PRO A 84 5.95 -1.60 19.23
C PRO A 84 6.38 -2.91 18.55
N GLU A 85 5.70 -4.01 18.84
CA GLU A 85 5.91 -5.35 18.29
C GLU A 85 5.59 -5.47 16.79
N ARG A 86 4.82 -4.53 16.23
CA ARG A 86 4.49 -4.46 14.79
C ARG A 86 5.19 -3.31 14.06
N GLY A 87 6.20 -2.69 14.68
CA GLY A 87 7.05 -1.67 14.05
C GLY A 87 7.02 -0.30 14.73
N GLY A 88 6.14 -0.09 15.71
CA GLY A 88 5.99 1.21 16.37
C GLY A 88 5.68 2.31 15.37
N TRP A 89 6.22 3.52 15.61
CA TRP A 89 6.14 4.66 14.70
C TRP A 89 6.85 4.47 13.34
N GLY A 90 7.46 3.31 13.09
CA GLY A 90 7.97 2.94 11.76
C GLY A 90 6.90 2.35 10.83
N ALA A 91 5.69 2.12 11.34
CA ALA A 91 4.56 1.66 10.57
C ALA A 91 3.26 2.31 11.07
N SER A 92 2.27 2.44 10.20
CA SER A 92 0.92 2.87 10.55
C SER A 92 -0.05 1.70 10.41
N VAL A 93 -0.97 1.54 11.34
CA VAL A 93 -2.12 0.63 11.21
C VAL A 93 -3.34 1.46 10.83
N ALA A 94 -4.06 1.03 9.80
CA ALA A 94 -5.30 1.63 9.35
C ALA A 94 -6.43 0.60 9.43
N TRP A 95 -7.54 0.99 10.05
CA TRP A 95 -8.77 0.21 10.09
C TRP A 95 -9.70 0.72 9.00
N LEU A 96 -10.13 -0.19 8.13
CA LEU A 96 -10.91 0.12 6.93
C LEU A 96 -12.40 0.00 7.22
N LYS A 97 -13.19 0.84 6.56
CA LYS A 97 -14.65 0.72 6.55
C LYS A 97 -15.06 -0.55 5.79
N PRO A 98 -16.15 -1.21 6.18
CA PRO A 98 -16.68 -2.35 5.42
C PRO A 98 -16.94 -2.00 3.95
N ARG A 99 -16.86 -3.01 3.08
CA ARG A 99 -17.33 -2.89 1.70
C ARG A 99 -18.84 -2.57 1.71
N ALA A 100 -19.22 -1.52 0.99
CA ALA A 100 -20.63 -1.18 0.75
C ALA A 100 -21.27 -2.14 -0.26
#